data_AF-A0AAU1KNE0-F1
#
_entry.id   AF-A0AAU1KNE0-F1
#
_cell.length_a   1.000
_cell.length_b   1.000
_cell.length_c   1.000
_cell.angle_alpha   90.00
_cell.angle_beta   90.00
_cell.angle_gamma   90.00
#
_symmetry.space_group_name_H-M   'P 1'
#
loop_
_entity.id
_entity.type
_entity.pdbx_description
1 polymer ?
#
loop_
_entity_poly.entity_id
_entity_poly.type
_entity_poly.pdbx_seq_one_letter_code
_entity_poly.pdbx_strand_id
1 'polypeptide(L)'
;MESPPVKLPRIASVVATAAIAPAVLLSSPAFAADASSAAPATPSSPTAPDQDPQGAAKPADPPATKPADDQAAKDRAEIEKILKDPASGSGVREWAEKALKGDAAAMHKFLTVEYPQQKLEDDRVRVAQIAEAGGKGVKKAAQEALRVNTRESISAFLKEGQHVARLEDDRVEMMRMLNGAGRGITQRVNDLMSNGTREQIREFVATEQHKIRAVDDRVALFSMLNGAGPGLKEGIIKLLEGNATPEQLREFMTKGQHQLRDDDNKVDISRMVNGAGPELKKAALAALKGTPEDRAAFLKTGQHVARAKDKAAGHDGNTGGSGNTGNGTGTGSGTGTTGGVQPAGAKGTGGNGNVTPAGGSGPLASTGAGSETWIAGTGAAALAAGAGLVIANRRRRASAEG
;
A
#
# COMPACT_ATOMS: atom_id res chain seq x y z
N MET A 1 42.00 27.68 -38.98
CA MET A 1 41.95 27.91 -37.53
C MET A 1 41.08 26.84 -36.93
N GLU A 2 41.75 25.83 -36.40
CA GLU A 2 41.23 24.52 -36.04
C GLU A 2 40.87 24.55 -34.55
N SER A 3 39.59 24.39 -34.22
CA SER A 3 39.12 24.37 -32.83
C SER A 3 39.19 22.93 -32.28
N PRO A 4 39.73 22.72 -31.07
CA PRO A 4 40.06 21.39 -30.55
C PRO A 4 38.83 20.59 -30.07
N PRO A 5 38.88 19.25 -30.06
CA PRO A 5 37.79 18.41 -29.57
C PRO A 5 37.72 18.37 -28.04
N VAL A 6 36.50 18.57 -27.52
CA VAL A 6 36.15 18.52 -26.09
C VAL A 6 36.20 17.06 -25.60
N LYS A 7 37.06 16.81 -24.60
CA LYS A 7 37.20 15.51 -23.92
C LYS A 7 36.03 15.30 -22.93
N LEU A 8 35.22 14.26 -23.16
CA LEU A 8 34.22 13.76 -22.21
C LEU A 8 34.91 12.86 -21.15
N PRO A 9 34.69 13.08 -19.84
CA PRO A 9 35.16 12.15 -18.81
C PRO A 9 34.29 10.87 -18.80
N ARG A 10 34.94 9.72 -19.00
CA ARG A 10 34.37 8.39 -18.80
C ARG A 10 34.15 8.17 -17.30
N ILE A 11 32.90 8.06 -16.86
CA ILE A 11 32.57 7.57 -15.52
C ILE A 11 32.53 6.04 -15.61
N ALA A 12 33.49 5.40 -14.95
CA ALA A 12 33.61 3.95 -14.87
C ALA A 12 32.50 3.37 -13.96
N SER A 13 31.76 2.41 -14.52
CA SER A 13 30.84 1.54 -13.79
C SER A 13 31.66 0.51 -13.01
N VAL A 14 31.53 0.48 -11.69
CA VAL A 14 32.01 -0.65 -10.86
C VAL A 14 30.82 -1.58 -10.68
N VAL A 15 30.79 -2.63 -11.50
CA VAL A 15 29.94 -3.80 -11.32
C VAL A 15 30.65 -4.73 -10.34
N ALA A 16 30.17 -4.82 -9.11
CA ALA A 16 30.59 -5.85 -8.17
C ALA A 16 29.85 -7.16 -8.50
N THR A 17 30.49 -8.01 -9.31
CA THR A 17 30.11 -9.42 -9.51
C THR A 17 30.47 -10.22 -8.25
N ALA A 18 29.47 -10.57 -7.45
CA ALA A 18 29.61 -11.63 -6.46
C ALA A 18 29.31 -12.97 -7.14
N ALA A 19 30.35 -13.76 -7.38
CA ALA A 19 30.25 -15.15 -7.79
C ALA A 19 29.92 -16.02 -6.57
N ILE A 20 28.75 -16.64 -6.55
CA ILE A 20 28.41 -17.71 -5.60
C ILE A 20 28.23 -18.98 -6.43
N ALA A 21 29.21 -19.88 -6.33
CA ALA A 21 29.17 -21.21 -6.91
C ALA A 21 28.27 -22.16 -6.08
N PRO A 22 27.70 -23.21 -6.70
CA PRO A 22 26.69 -24.08 -6.08
C PRO A 22 27.33 -25.22 -5.27
N ALA A 23 26.86 -25.42 -4.04
CA ALA A 23 27.08 -26.66 -3.30
C ALA A 23 25.87 -27.59 -3.52
N VAL A 24 26.04 -28.56 -4.41
CA VAL A 24 25.14 -29.70 -4.59
C VAL A 24 25.52 -30.73 -3.51
N LEU A 25 24.62 -31.02 -2.58
CA LEU A 25 24.72 -32.22 -1.75
C LEU A 25 23.62 -33.21 -2.14
N LEU A 26 24.09 -34.29 -2.75
CA LEU A 26 23.37 -35.45 -3.24
C LEU A 26 23.08 -36.38 -2.05
N SER A 27 21.82 -36.77 -1.84
CA SER A 27 21.48 -37.89 -0.97
C SER A 27 20.30 -38.66 -1.57
N SER A 28 20.60 -39.80 -2.17
CA SER A 28 19.65 -40.83 -2.60
C SER A 28 19.78 -42.05 -1.69
N PRO A 29 18.71 -42.83 -1.46
CA PRO A 29 18.84 -44.25 -1.24
C PRO A 29 18.52 -45.02 -2.53
N ALA A 30 19.44 -45.91 -2.90
CA ALA A 30 19.31 -46.89 -3.96
C ALA A 30 18.59 -48.14 -3.44
N PHE A 31 17.72 -48.74 -4.26
CA PHE A 31 17.34 -50.15 -4.14
C PHE A 31 17.56 -50.84 -5.49
N ALA A 32 18.33 -51.93 -5.43
CA ALA A 32 18.77 -52.73 -6.54
C ALA A 32 17.67 -53.68 -7.02
N ALA A 33 17.53 -53.77 -8.34
CA ALA A 33 16.90 -54.88 -9.02
C ALA A 33 17.98 -55.91 -9.38
N ASP A 34 17.77 -57.17 -9.03
CA ASP A 34 18.57 -58.29 -9.49
C ASP A 34 17.86 -58.96 -10.67
N ALA A 35 18.61 -59.23 -11.73
CA ALA A 35 18.20 -59.99 -12.89
C ALA A 35 19.29 -61.01 -13.23
N SER A 36 18.89 -62.27 -13.42
CA SER A 36 19.58 -63.29 -14.20
C SER A 36 18.49 -64.11 -14.91
N SER A 37 18.39 -64.07 -16.24
CA SER A 37 19.12 -64.92 -17.23
C SER A 37 18.77 -66.41 -17.05
N ALA A 38 18.27 -67.18 -18.03
CA ALA A 38 18.63 -67.25 -19.45
C ALA A 38 17.59 -68.04 -20.30
N ALA A 39 17.64 -67.84 -21.63
CA ALA A 39 17.10 -68.69 -22.71
C ALA A 39 17.99 -69.96 -22.91
N PRO A 40 17.82 -70.90 -23.91
CA PRO A 40 17.01 -70.82 -25.15
C PRO A 40 16.39 -72.15 -25.71
N ALA A 41 15.75 -72.00 -26.89
CA ALA A 41 15.67 -72.93 -28.05
C ALA A 41 14.43 -73.84 -28.27
N THR A 42 13.87 -73.68 -29.48
CA THR A 42 12.98 -74.56 -30.29
C THR A 42 13.78 -75.77 -30.86
N PRO A 43 13.23 -76.85 -31.50
CA PRO A 43 12.13 -76.81 -32.49
C PRO A 43 11.23 -78.07 -32.71
N SER A 44 10.32 -77.90 -33.69
CA SER A 44 9.79 -78.89 -34.67
C SER A 44 8.39 -79.52 -34.47
N SER A 45 7.56 -79.33 -35.50
CA SER A 45 6.30 -80.06 -35.81
C SER A 45 6.52 -81.55 -36.09
N PRO A 46 5.44 -82.37 -36.08
CA PRO A 46 4.98 -82.93 -37.36
C PRO A 46 3.45 -83.20 -37.51
N THR A 47 3.00 -83.13 -38.77
CA THR A 47 2.09 -84.03 -39.54
C THR A 47 0.71 -84.48 -39.01
N ALA A 48 -0.32 -84.31 -39.86
CA ALA A 48 -1.69 -84.85 -39.76
C ALA A 48 -1.78 -86.37 -40.00
N PRO A 49 -2.93 -87.04 -39.72
CA PRO A 49 -3.88 -87.30 -40.82
C PRO A 49 -5.38 -87.30 -40.44
N ASP A 50 -6.21 -87.34 -41.49
CA ASP A 50 -7.68 -87.37 -41.62
C ASP A 50 -8.49 -88.22 -40.62
N GLN A 51 -9.71 -87.74 -40.31
CA GLN A 51 -10.99 -88.50 -40.40
C GLN A 51 -12.22 -87.60 -40.10
N ASP A 52 -13.09 -87.40 -41.09
CA ASP A 52 -14.54 -87.17 -40.94
C ASP A 52 -15.26 -88.54 -40.99
N PRO A 53 -16.58 -88.70 -40.69
CA PRO A 53 -17.59 -87.73 -40.25
C PRO A 53 -18.47 -88.23 -39.07
N GLN A 54 -19.18 -87.33 -38.36
CA GLN A 54 -20.60 -87.50 -38.00
C GLN A 54 -21.12 -86.34 -37.14
N GLY A 55 -22.32 -85.87 -37.50
CA GLY A 55 -22.94 -84.68 -36.94
C GLY A 55 -23.40 -84.82 -35.49
N ALA A 56 -23.25 -83.73 -34.75
CA ALA A 56 -24.08 -83.39 -33.61
C ALA A 56 -24.11 -81.86 -33.47
N ALA A 57 -25.28 -81.33 -33.20
CA ALA A 57 -25.60 -79.91 -33.22
C ALA A 57 -24.69 -79.07 -32.31
N LYS A 58 -24.19 -77.97 -32.88
CA LYS A 58 -23.49 -76.87 -32.20
C LYS A 58 -24.42 -76.16 -31.20
N PRO A 59 -24.11 -76.09 -29.90
CA PRO A 59 -24.62 -75.04 -29.03
C PRO A 59 -23.93 -73.73 -29.43
N ALA A 60 -24.69 -72.66 -29.62
CA ALA A 60 -24.15 -71.34 -29.89
C ALA A 60 -23.35 -70.83 -28.68
N ASP A 61 -22.06 -70.55 -28.88
CA ASP A 61 -21.30 -69.70 -27.97
C ASP A 61 -21.97 -68.30 -27.91
N PRO A 62 -22.07 -67.67 -26.73
CA PRO A 62 -22.46 -66.27 -26.66
C PRO A 62 -21.39 -65.42 -27.39
N PRO A 63 -21.78 -64.31 -28.05
CA PRO A 63 -20.83 -63.52 -28.81
C PRO A 63 -19.78 -62.94 -27.85
N ALA A 64 -18.52 -63.32 -28.05
CA ALA A 64 -17.40 -62.63 -27.43
C ALA A 64 -17.41 -61.17 -27.92
N THR A 65 -17.92 -60.26 -27.09
CA THR A 65 -17.69 -58.82 -27.25
C THR A 65 -16.17 -58.61 -27.28
N LYS A 66 -15.66 -58.04 -28.38
CA LYS A 66 -14.23 -57.85 -28.55
C LYS A 66 -13.72 -56.86 -27.49
N PRO A 67 -12.59 -57.10 -26.83
CA PRO A 67 -11.98 -56.16 -25.86
C PRO A 67 -11.78 -54.73 -26.39
N ALA A 68 -11.69 -54.57 -27.72
CA ALA A 68 -11.58 -53.28 -28.40
C ALA A 68 -12.85 -52.43 -28.31
N ASP A 69 -14.04 -53.04 -28.27
CA ASP A 69 -15.31 -52.32 -28.16
C ASP A 69 -15.52 -51.78 -26.74
N ASP A 70 -15.08 -52.53 -25.72
CA ASP A 70 -15.10 -52.11 -24.31
C ASP A 70 -14.14 -50.94 -24.05
N GLN A 71 -12.96 -50.94 -24.68
CA GLN A 71 -12.01 -49.83 -24.55
C GLN A 71 -12.52 -48.56 -25.24
N ALA A 72 -13.10 -48.69 -26.43
CA ALA A 72 -13.68 -47.55 -27.15
C ALA A 72 -14.81 -46.87 -26.36
N ALA A 73 -15.66 -47.67 -25.66
CA ALA A 73 -16.70 -47.14 -24.79
C ALA A 73 -16.13 -46.39 -23.58
N LYS A 74 -15.05 -46.91 -22.96
CA LYS A 74 -14.36 -46.24 -21.85
C LYS A 74 -13.70 -44.94 -22.29
N ASP A 75 -13.00 -44.95 -23.42
CA ASP A 75 -12.32 -43.76 -23.96
C ASP A 75 -13.36 -42.67 -24.29
N ARG A 76 -14.48 -43.04 -24.92
CA ARG A 76 -15.60 -42.11 -25.16
C ARG A 76 -16.11 -41.48 -23.86
N ALA A 77 -16.35 -42.29 -22.83
CA ALA A 77 -16.85 -41.80 -21.54
C ALA A 77 -15.87 -40.84 -20.85
N GLU A 78 -14.57 -41.09 -20.93
CA GLU A 78 -13.55 -40.20 -20.35
C GLU A 78 -13.47 -38.86 -21.12
N ILE A 79 -13.56 -38.89 -22.45
CA ILE A 79 -13.57 -37.66 -23.26
C ILE A 79 -14.81 -36.82 -22.95
N GLU A 80 -15.98 -37.43 -22.81
CA GLU A 80 -17.20 -36.71 -22.40
C GLU A 80 -17.07 -36.10 -21.00
N LYS A 81 -16.39 -36.77 -20.08
CA LYS A 81 -16.11 -36.24 -18.74
C LYS A 81 -15.17 -35.03 -18.81
N ILE A 82 -14.13 -35.07 -19.64
CA ILE A 82 -13.24 -33.93 -19.90
C ILE A 82 -14.03 -32.76 -20.49
N LEU A 83 -14.96 -33.00 -21.42
CA LEU A 83 -15.79 -31.94 -22.00
C LEU A 83 -16.73 -31.29 -20.98
N LYS A 84 -17.25 -32.08 -20.03
CA LYS A 84 -18.12 -31.60 -18.94
C LYS A 84 -17.37 -30.83 -17.85
N ASP A 85 -16.05 -30.99 -17.74
CA ASP A 85 -15.24 -30.24 -16.78
C ASP A 85 -15.16 -28.76 -17.17
N PRO A 86 -15.65 -27.82 -16.34
CA PRO A 86 -15.49 -26.39 -16.59
C PRO A 86 -14.02 -25.96 -16.67
N ALA A 87 -13.12 -26.68 -15.99
CA ALA A 87 -11.69 -26.39 -15.97
C ALA A 87 -10.95 -26.79 -17.25
N SER A 88 -11.58 -27.53 -18.17
CA SER A 88 -11.04 -27.78 -19.50
C SER A 88 -10.93 -26.46 -20.27
N GLY A 89 -9.83 -26.23 -20.97
CA GLY A 89 -9.67 -25.05 -21.81
C GLY A 89 -10.25 -25.26 -23.20
N SER A 90 -10.14 -24.24 -24.04
CA SER A 90 -10.68 -24.28 -25.40
C SER A 90 -9.96 -25.30 -26.28
N GLY A 91 -8.64 -25.43 -26.15
CA GLY A 91 -7.85 -26.37 -26.94
C GLY A 91 -8.22 -27.83 -26.62
N VAL A 92 -8.34 -28.16 -25.34
CA VAL A 92 -8.78 -29.50 -24.91
C VAL A 92 -10.18 -29.82 -25.43
N ARG A 93 -11.14 -28.88 -25.37
CA ARG A 93 -12.51 -29.13 -25.84
C ARG A 93 -12.59 -29.35 -27.35
N GLU A 94 -11.93 -28.51 -28.13
CA GLU A 94 -11.93 -28.62 -29.59
C GLU A 94 -11.37 -29.98 -30.06
N TRP A 95 -10.25 -30.40 -29.47
CA TRP A 95 -9.62 -31.67 -29.81
C TRP A 95 -10.38 -32.89 -29.26
N ALA A 96 -11.00 -32.77 -28.09
CA ALA A 96 -11.90 -33.79 -27.55
C ALA A 96 -13.12 -34.04 -28.46
N GLU A 97 -13.77 -32.98 -28.93
CA GLU A 97 -14.90 -33.09 -29.86
C GLU A 97 -14.49 -33.70 -31.20
N LYS A 98 -13.30 -33.34 -31.70
CA LYS A 98 -12.73 -33.93 -32.91
C LYS A 98 -12.48 -35.44 -32.74
N ALA A 99 -11.96 -35.85 -31.58
CA ALA A 99 -11.72 -37.26 -31.25
C ALA A 99 -13.04 -38.06 -31.16
N LEU A 100 -14.10 -37.50 -30.57
CA LEU A 100 -15.42 -38.13 -30.48
C LEU A 100 -16.10 -38.36 -31.83
N LYS A 101 -15.80 -37.52 -32.83
CA LYS A 101 -16.27 -37.66 -34.22
C LYS A 101 -15.44 -38.67 -35.03
N GLY A 102 -14.30 -39.11 -34.50
CA GLY A 102 -13.40 -40.08 -35.11
C GLY A 102 -13.72 -41.54 -34.73
N ASP A 103 -12.75 -42.42 -34.96
CA ASP A 103 -12.82 -43.83 -34.60
C ASP A 103 -12.23 -44.12 -33.20
N ALA A 104 -12.29 -45.38 -32.76
CA ALA A 104 -11.76 -45.80 -31.45
C ALA A 104 -10.26 -45.48 -31.30
N ALA A 105 -9.47 -45.57 -32.37
CA ALA A 105 -8.06 -45.23 -32.36
C ALA A 105 -7.83 -43.73 -32.17
N ALA A 106 -8.67 -42.87 -32.76
CA ALA A 106 -8.62 -41.43 -32.57
C ALA A 106 -8.94 -41.03 -31.12
N MET A 107 -9.95 -41.64 -30.51
CA MET A 107 -10.29 -41.42 -29.09
C MET A 107 -9.13 -41.81 -28.17
N HIS A 108 -8.54 -42.98 -28.40
CA HIS A 108 -7.41 -43.47 -27.61
C HIS A 108 -6.17 -42.59 -27.77
N LYS A 109 -5.84 -42.20 -29.02
CA LYS A 109 -4.72 -41.30 -29.34
C LYS A 109 -4.91 -39.94 -28.69
N PHE A 110 -6.13 -39.40 -28.70
CA PHE A 110 -6.43 -38.14 -28.02
C PHE A 110 -6.10 -38.24 -26.53
N LEU A 111 -6.64 -39.23 -25.83
CA LEU A 111 -6.43 -39.37 -24.38
C LEU A 111 -4.96 -39.59 -23.99
N THR A 112 -4.22 -40.36 -24.80
CA THR A 112 -2.85 -40.77 -24.48
C THR A 112 -1.78 -39.76 -24.92
N VAL A 113 -1.97 -39.08 -26.06
CA VAL A 113 -0.95 -38.22 -26.68
C VAL A 113 -1.38 -36.76 -26.71
N GLU A 114 -2.57 -36.47 -27.23
CA GLU A 114 -2.96 -35.09 -27.57
C GLU A 114 -3.49 -34.34 -26.35
N TYR A 115 -4.22 -35.00 -25.46
CA TYR A 115 -4.83 -34.40 -24.27
C TYR A 115 -3.79 -33.78 -23.32
N PRO A 116 -2.66 -34.44 -22.97
CA PRO A 116 -1.62 -33.82 -22.14
C PRO A 116 -1.00 -32.56 -22.78
N GLN A 117 -0.86 -32.54 -24.11
CA GLN A 117 -0.30 -31.41 -24.86
C GLN A 117 -1.29 -30.24 -24.89
N GLN A 118 -2.54 -30.49 -25.26
CA GLN A 118 -3.59 -29.46 -25.30
C GLN A 118 -3.84 -28.88 -23.91
N LYS A 119 -3.84 -29.73 -22.87
CA LYS A 119 -3.97 -29.26 -21.50
C LYS A 119 -2.83 -28.33 -21.10
N LEU A 120 -1.60 -28.63 -21.52
CA LEU A 120 -0.46 -27.76 -21.23
C LEU A 120 -0.63 -26.39 -21.91
N GLU A 121 -1.05 -26.34 -23.17
CA GLU A 121 -1.29 -25.08 -23.87
C GLU A 121 -2.41 -24.26 -23.22
N ASP A 122 -3.53 -24.89 -22.87
CA ASP A 122 -4.61 -24.24 -22.13
C ASP A 122 -4.16 -23.72 -20.75
N ASP A 123 -3.36 -24.51 -20.03
CA ASP A 123 -2.79 -24.11 -18.74
C ASP A 123 -1.83 -22.92 -18.90
N ARG A 124 -1.02 -22.87 -19.97
CA ARG A 124 -0.12 -21.73 -20.28
C ARG A 124 -0.91 -20.44 -20.53
N VAL A 125 -2.01 -20.53 -21.28
CA VAL A 125 -2.93 -19.39 -21.48
C VAL A 125 -3.48 -18.91 -20.14
N ARG A 126 -3.90 -19.83 -19.26
CA ARG A 126 -4.36 -19.49 -17.91
C ARG A 126 -3.28 -18.80 -17.08
N VAL A 127 -2.03 -19.26 -17.14
CA VAL A 127 -0.90 -18.59 -16.47
C VAL A 127 -0.71 -17.18 -16.99
N ALA A 128 -0.77 -16.97 -18.30
CA ALA A 128 -0.65 -15.63 -18.90
C ALA A 128 -1.79 -14.69 -18.45
N GLN A 129 -3.03 -15.18 -18.38
CA GLN A 129 -4.17 -14.41 -17.88
C GLN A 129 -4.01 -14.03 -16.40
N ILE A 130 -3.54 -14.97 -15.57
CA ILE A 130 -3.25 -14.70 -14.15
C ILE A 130 -2.11 -13.68 -14.01
N ALA A 131 -1.09 -13.75 -14.86
CA ALA A 131 -0.02 -12.78 -14.89
C ALA A 131 -0.58 -11.38 -15.19
N GLU A 132 -1.42 -11.24 -16.21
CA GLU A 132 -1.95 -9.94 -16.64
C GLU A 132 -2.74 -9.23 -15.53
N ALA A 133 -3.64 -9.97 -14.87
CA ALA A 133 -4.42 -9.46 -13.75
C ALA A 133 -3.64 -9.37 -12.42
N GLY A 134 -2.42 -9.92 -12.38
CA GLY A 134 -1.61 -10.06 -11.17
C GLY A 134 -0.75 -8.83 -10.84
N GLY A 135 -0.34 -8.77 -9.58
CA GLY A 135 0.70 -7.83 -9.13
C GLY A 135 2.09 -8.20 -9.65
N LYS A 136 3.10 -7.44 -9.22
CA LYS A 136 4.48 -7.57 -9.72
C LYS A 136 5.08 -8.94 -9.38
N GLY A 137 4.83 -9.44 -8.18
CA GLY A 137 5.24 -10.76 -7.72
C GLY A 137 4.58 -11.86 -8.54
N VAL A 138 3.26 -11.80 -8.71
CA VAL A 138 2.51 -12.78 -9.53
C VAL A 138 3.00 -12.79 -10.98
N LYS A 139 3.22 -11.61 -11.59
CA LYS A 139 3.76 -11.50 -12.96
C LYS A 139 5.12 -12.18 -13.08
N LYS A 140 6.03 -11.92 -12.14
CA LYS A 140 7.36 -12.54 -12.12
C LYS A 140 7.28 -14.06 -11.96
N ALA A 141 6.46 -14.56 -11.03
CA ALA A 141 6.30 -15.99 -10.80
C ALA A 141 5.66 -16.71 -12.00
N ALA A 142 4.67 -16.08 -12.65
CA ALA A 142 4.04 -16.60 -13.85
C ALA A 142 5.01 -16.66 -15.02
N GLN A 143 5.81 -15.60 -15.23
CA GLN A 143 6.84 -15.55 -16.27
C GLN A 143 7.88 -16.66 -16.08
N GLU A 144 8.29 -16.93 -14.83
CA GLU A 144 9.24 -18.00 -14.55
C GLU A 144 8.64 -19.39 -14.88
N ALA A 145 7.38 -19.63 -14.52
CA ALA A 145 6.70 -20.87 -14.88
C ALA A 145 6.58 -21.04 -16.41
N LEU A 146 6.25 -19.97 -17.14
CA LEU A 146 6.19 -19.95 -18.60
C LEU A 146 7.57 -20.10 -19.25
N ARG A 147 8.64 -19.63 -18.61
CA ARG A 147 10.02 -19.77 -19.09
C ARG A 147 10.52 -21.21 -18.97
N VAL A 148 10.21 -21.88 -17.86
CA VAL A 148 10.53 -23.31 -17.67
C VAL A 148 9.70 -24.17 -18.60
N ASN A 149 8.43 -23.81 -18.81
CA ASN A 149 7.54 -24.39 -19.82
C ASN A 149 7.35 -25.91 -19.71
N THR A 150 7.25 -26.43 -18.48
CA THR A 150 6.96 -27.84 -18.21
C THR A 150 5.58 -28.00 -17.56
N ARG A 151 4.96 -29.18 -17.69
CA ARG A 151 3.68 -29.47 -17.04
C ARG A 151 3.75 -29.27 -15.53
N GLU A 152 4.86 -29.68 -14.94
CA GLU A 152 5.10 -29.60 -13.50
C GLU A 152 5.23 -28.14 -13.04
N SER A 153 6.00 -27.31 -13.76
CA SER A 153 6.18 -25.89 -13.41
C SER A 153 4.89 -25.08 -13.57
N ILE A 154 4.17 -25.28 -14.68
CA ILE A 154 2.88 -24.65 -14.93
C ILE A 154 1.85 -25.09 -13.88
N SER A 155 1.75 -26.39 -13.60
CA SER A 155 0.83 -26.89 -12.57
C SER A 155 1.20 -26.42 -11.17
N ALA A 156 2.48 -26.33 -10.83
CA ALA A 156 2.93 -25.87 -9.52
C ALA A 156 2.58 -24.39 -9.30
N PHE A 157 2.77 -23.56 -10.33
CA PHE A 157 2.35 -22.16 -10.29
C PHE A 157 0.83 -22.03 -10.14
N LEU A 158 0.06 -22.73 -10.98
CA LEU A 158 -1.40 -22.65 -10.95
C LEU A 158 -2.00 -23.15 -9.62
N LYS A 159 -1.40 -24.17 -8.99
CA LYS A 159 -1.90 -24.72 -7.72
C LYS A 159 -1.53 -23.87 -6.51
N GLU A 160 -0.26 -23.47 -6.39
CA GLU A 160 0.23 -22.83 -5.17
C GLU A 160 1.06 -21.57 -5.46
N GLY A 161 1.93 -21.60 -6.48
CA GLY A 161 2.88 -20.51 -6.74
C GLY A 161 2.22 -19.15 -6.97
N GLN A 162 1.06 -19.10 -7.64
CA GLN A 162 0.30 -17.86 -7.82
C GLN A 162 -0.17 -17.28 -6.49
N HIS A 163 -0.50 -18.11 -5.49
CA HIS A 163 -1.06 -17.66 -4.21
C HIS A 163 0.05 -17.15 -3.28
N VAL A 164 1.20 -17.81 -3.29
CA VAL A 164 2.42 -17.34 -2.59
C VAL A 164 2.85 -15.99 -3.15
N ALA A 165 2.97 -15.87 -4.48
CA ALA A 165 3.37 -14.62 -5.11
C ALA A 165 2.36 -13.48 -4.86
N ARG A 166 1.06 -13.80 -4.84
CA ARG A 166 0.01 -12.80 -4.57
C ARG A 166 0.02 -12.37 -3.10
N LEU A 167 0.37 -13.25 -2.15
CA LEU A 167 0.59 -12.87 -0.75
C LEU A 167 1.77 -11.90 -0.58
N GLU A 168 2.86 -12.10 -1.33
CA GLU A 168 3.98 -11.14 -1.33
C GLU A 168 3.54 -9.77 -1.85
N ASP A 169 2.78 -9.75 -2.97
CA ASP A 169 2.20 -8.50 -3.50
C ASP A 169 1.30 -7.82 -2.47
N ASP A 170 0.41 -8.57 -1.81
CA ASP A 170 -0.52 -8.05 -0.79
C ASP A 170 0.25 -7.47 0.42
N ARG A 171 1.33 -8.11 0.87
CA ARG A 171 2.19 -7.59 1.95
C ARG A 171 2.90 -6.30 1.58
N VAL A 172 3.41 -6.20 0.36
CA VAL A 172 4.03 -4.96 -0.13
C VAL A 172 2.97 -3.85 -0.19
N GLU A 173 1.75 -4.16 -0.61
CA GLU A 173 0.66 -3.20 -0.62
C GLU A 173 0.31 -2.71 0.78
N MET A 174 0.18 -3.59 1.77
CA MET A 174 -0.02 -3.20 3.17
C MET A 174 1.08 -2.26 3.68
N MET A 175 2.34 -2.52 3.34
CA MET A 175 3.45 -1.62 3.72
C MET A 175 3.36 -0.26 3.04
N ARG A 176 2.88 -0.18 1.80
CA ARG A 176 2.62 1.11 1.13
C ARG A 176 1.48 1.86 1.81
N MET A 177 0.44 1.15 2.26
CA MET A 177 -0.70 1.76 2.92
C MET A 177 -0.33 2.49 4.21
N LEU A 178 0.74 2.10 4.90
CA LEU A 178 1.18 2.74 6.14
C LEU A 178 1.59 4.22 5.96
N ASN A 179 1.97 4.64 4.75
CA ASN A 179 2.37 6.01 4.52
C ASN A 179 1.16 6.96 4.56
N GLY A 180 1.09 7.79 5.61
CA GLY A 180 -0.06 8.67 5.86
C GLY A 180 -1.31 7.93 6.34
N ALA A 181 -1.16 6.68 6.80
CA ALA A 181 -2.24 5.92 7.42
C ALA A 181 -2.71 6.55 8.74
N GLY A 182 -4.00 6.42 9.01
CA GLY A 182 -4.53 6.62 10.35
C GLY A 182 -4.13 5.49 11.31
N ARG A 183 -4.52 5.66 12.59
CA ARG A 183 -4.18 4.71 13.65
C ARG A 183 -4.78 3.32 13.38
N GLY A 184 -6.02 3.25 12.92
CA GLY A 184 -6.71 2.00 12.65
C GLY A 184 -6.00 1.17 11.59
N ILE A 185 -5.66 1.77 10.45
CA ILE A 185 -4.90 1.08 9.39
C ILE A 185 -3.53 0.63 9.91
N THR A 186 -2.84 1.50 10.64
CA THR A 186 -1.51 1.18 11.19
C THR A 186 -1.57 -0.04 12.12
N GLN A 187 -2.54 -0.06 13.03
CA GLN A 187 -2.72 -1.18 13.96
C GLN A 187 -3.06 -2.48 13.23
N ARG A 188 -4.01 -2.42 12.29
CA ARG A 188 -4.45 -3.61 11.56
C ARG A 188 -3.36 -4.20 10.68
N VAL A 189 -2.58 -3.36 9.99
CA VAL A 189 -1.42 -3.83 9.21
C VAL A 189 -0.38 -4.48 10.11
N ASN A 190 -0.04 -3.90 11.26
CA ASN A 190 0.95 -4.48 12.17
C ASN A 190 0.52 -5.85 12.71
N ASP A 191 -0.76 -6.00 13.04
CA ASP A 191 -1.34 -7.28 13.46
C ASP A 191 -1.26 -8.32 12.32
N LEU A 192 -1.69 -7.95 11.11
CA LEU A 192 -1.65 -8.85 9.94
C LEU A 192 -0.24 -9.25 9.53
N MET A 193 0.73 -8.35 9.66
CA MET A 193 2.13 -8.67 9.37
C MET A 193 2.73 -9.66 10.37
N SER A 194 2.24 -9.67 11.62
CA SER A 194 2.74 -10.53 12.68
C SER A 194 2.00 -11.88 12.75
N ASN A 195 0.67 -11.85 12.60
CA ASN A 195 -0.21 -12.96 12.91
C ASN A 195 -1.20 -13.31 11.77
N GLY A 196 -1.22 -12.52 10.70
CA GLY A 196 -2.25 -12.62 9.66
C GLY A 196 -2.11 -13.85 8.77
N THR A 197 -3.23 -14.52 8.52
CA THR A 197 -3.31 -15.57 7.48
C THR A 197 -3.31 -14.95 6.08
N ARG A 198 -3.04 -15.78 5.06
CA ARG A 198 -3.09 -15.35 3.65
C ARG A 198 -4.45 -14.76 3.28
N GLU A 199 -5.51 -15.40 3.75
CA GLU A 199 -6.90 -15.03 3.50
C GLU A 199 -7.23 -13.71 4.18
N GLN A 200 -6.82 -13.54 5.43
CA GLN A 200 -7.02 -12.29 6.18
C GLN A 200 -6.25 -11.12 5.55
N ILE A 201 -5.01 -11.34 5.14
CA ILE A 201 -4.21 -10.31 4.45
C ILE A 201 -4.89 -9.89 3.14
N ARG A 202 -5.37 -10.87 2.36
CA ARG A 202 -6.09 -10.59 1.12
C ARG A 202 -7.40 -9.83 1.36
N GLU A 203 -8.21 -10.30 2.30
CA GLU A 203 -9.47 -9.64 2.66
C GLU A 203 -9.21 -8.21 3.14
N PHE A 204 -8.15 -7.99 3.91
CA PHE A 204 -7.78 -6.67 4.37
C PHE A 204 -7.46 -5.72 3.21
N VAL A 205 -6.54 -6.14 2.33
CA VAL A 205 -6.12 -5.34 1.17
C VAL A 205 -7.31 -5.07 0.23
N ALA A 206 -8.16 -6.07 0.02
CA ALA A 206 -9.27 -5.98 -0.92
C ALA A 206 -10.47 -5.18 -0.41
N THR A 207 -10.86 -5.33 0.86
CA THR A 207 -12.15 -4.82 1.35
C THR A 207 -12.09 -4.21 2.75
N GLU A 208 -11.47 -4.88 3.73
CA GLU A 208 -11.52 -4.46 5.16
C GLU A 208 -10.95 -3.05 5.36
N GLN A 209 -9.85 -2.73 4.66
CA GLN A 209 -9.13 -1.47 4.80
C GLN A 209 -10.03 -0.25 4.54
N HIS A 210 -11.01 -0.34 3.64
CA HIS A 210 -11.91 0.79 3.35
C HIS A 210 -12.77 1.16 4.56
N LYS A 211 -13.25 0.17 5.31
CA LYS A 211 -14.05 0.39 6.52
C LYS A 211 -13.21 1.03 7.61
N ILE A 212 -11.98 0.53 7.80
CA ILE A 212 -11.05 1.06 8.80
C ILE A 212 -10.62 2.49 8.45
N ARG A 213 -10.31 2.77 7.17
CA ARG A 213 -10.02 4.14 6.71
C ARG A 213 -11.17 5.11 6.94
N ALA A 214 -12.41 4.69 6.75
CA ALA A 214 -13.55 5.55 7.02
C ALA A 214 -13.63 5.95 8.50
N VAL A 215 -13.29 5.04 9.42
CA VAL A 215 -13.21 5.34 10.85
C VAL A 215 -12.06 6.31 11.13
N ASP A 216 -10.86 6.04 10.58
CA ASP A 216 -9.69 6.91 10.71
C ASP A 216 -9.96 8.33 10.17
N ASP A 217 -10.58 8.44 9.00
CA ASP A 217 -10.93 9.72 8.37
C ASP A 217 -11.95 10.50 9.21
N ARG A 218 -12.96 9.83 9.80
CA ARG A 218 -13.90 10.49 10.73
C ARG A 218 -13.19 11.05 11.95
N VAL A 219 -12.28 10.28 12.57
CA VAL A 219 -11.50 10.74 13.72
C VAL A 219 -10.61 11.93 13.34
N ALA A 220 -9.99 11.88 12.15
CA ALA A 220 -9.19 12.99 11.64
C ALA A 220 -10.05 14.26 11.44
N LEU A 221 -11.23 14.13 10.86
CA LEU A 221 -12.18 15.24 10.67
C LEU A 221 -12.65 15.83 12.01
N PHE A 222 -13.01 15.00 12.98
CA PHE A 222 -13.34 15.47 14.33
C PHE A 222 -12.17 16.23 14.96
N SER A 223 -10.95 15.74 14.78
CA SER A 223 -9.75 16.41 15.29
C SER A 223 -9.50 17.76 14.60
N MET A 224 -9.86 17.90 13.31
CA MET A 224 -9.75 19.15 12.56
C MET A 224 -10.71 20.24 13.04
N LEU A 225 -11.81 19.90 13.71
CA LEU A 225 -12.73 20.90 14.29
C LEU A 225 -12.01 21.85 15.25
N ASN A 226 -10.98 21.35 15.93
CA ASN A 226 -10.12 22.15 16.78
C ASN A 226 -9.22 23.04 15.91
N GLY A 227 -9.48 24.36 15.96
CA GLY A 227 -8.75 25.34 15.16
C GLY A 227 -9.27 25.53 13.73
N ALA A 228 -10.33 24.81 13.33
CA ALA A 228 -11.03 25.10 12.08
C ALA A 228 -11.77 26.44 12.14
N GLY A 229 -11.76 27.15 11.01
CA GLY A 229 -12.62 28.31 10.80
C GLY A 229 -14.10 27.93 10.70
N PRO A 230 -15.01 28.92 10.72
CA PRO A 230 -16.45 28.67 10.74
C PRO A 230 -16.96 27.81 9.57
N GLY A 231 -16.52 28.08 8.34
CA GLY A 231 -16.94 27.36 7.15
C GLY A 231 -16.42 25.92 7.13
N LEU A 232 -15.16 25.71 7.51
CA LEU A 232 -14.64 24.35 7.65
C LEU A 232 -15.38 23.56 8.74
N LYS A 233 -15.69 24.19 9.88
CA LYS A 233 -16.47 23.54 10.95
C LYS A 233 -17.85 23.10 10.48
N GLU A 234 -18.59 24.00 9.83
CA GLU A 234 -19.91 23.70 9.27
C GLU A 234 -19.84 22.55 8.26
N GLY A 235 -18.87 22.61 7.33
CA GLY A 235 -18.67 21.56 6.34
C GLY A 235 -18.34 20.20 6.95
N ILE A 236 -17.50 20.15 7.98
CA ILE A 236 -17.18 18.91 8.70
C ILE A 236 -18.43 18.37 9.42
N ILE A 237 -19.15 19.20 10.18
CA ILE A 237 -20.33 18.78 10.94
C ILE A 237 -21.39 18.20 9.99
N LYS A 238 -21.69 18.93 8.91
CA LYS A 238 -22.67 18.49 7.91
C LYS A 238 -22.28 17.15 7.27
N LEU A 239 -20.99 16.94 6.99
CA LEU A 239 -20.50 15.68 6.42
C LEU A 239 -20.66 14.52 7.40
N LEU A 240 -20.33 14.74 8.68
CA LEU A 240 -20.39 13.71 9.71
C LEU A 240 -21.83 13.35 10.10
N GLU A 241 -22.75 14.31 10.11
CA GLU A 241 -24.18 14.08 10.34
C GLU A 241 -24.88 13.37 9.18
N GLY A 242 -24.42 13.60 7.94
CA GLY A 242 -25.03 13.06 6.73
C GLY A 242 -24.77 11.59 6.42
N ASN A 243 -24.20 10.81 7.35
CA ASN A 243 -23.80 9.41 7.13
C ASN A 243 -22.92 9.22 5.89
N ALA A 244 -21.90 10.07 5.74
CA ALA A 244 -21.03 10.06 4.56
C ALA A 244 -20.38 8.69 4.30
N THR A 245 -20.28 8.33 3.01
CA THR A 245 -19.58 7.13 2.55
C THR A 245 -18.06 7.28 2.72
N PRO A 246 -17.29 6.18 2.77
CA PRO A 246 -15.82 6.25 2.81
C PRO A 246 -15.21 7.15 1.72
N GLU A 247 -15.77 7.10 0.52
CA GLU A 247 -15.33 7.91 -0.63
C GLU A 247 -15.59 9.40 -0.39
N GLN A 248 -16.76 9.76 0.15
CA GLN A 248 -17.11 11.14 0.48
C GLN A 248 -16.22 11.71 1.59
N LEU A 249 -15.94 10.92 2.63
CA LEU A 249 -14.99 11.29 3.68
C LEU A 249 -13.61 11.57 3.09
N ARG A 250 -13.15 10.70 2.17
CA ARG A 250 -11.85 10.85 1.54
C ARG A 250 -11.78 12.05 0.60
N GLU A 251 -12.82 12.30 -0.17
CA GLU A 251 -12.91 13.46 -1.05
C GLU A 251 -12.88 14.77 -0.24
N PHE A 252 -13.61 14.82 0.87
CA PHE A 252 -13.57 15.97 1.75
C PHE A 252 -12.18 16.19 2.37
N MET A 253 -11.54 15.12 2.86
CA MET A 253 -10.18 15.18 3.42
C MET A 253 -9.14 15.68 2.41
N THR A 254 -9.27 15.28 1.15
CA THR A 254 -8.29 15.58 0.09
C THR A 254 -8.56 16.89 -0.65
N LYS A 255 -9.82 17.34 -0.74
CA LYS A 255 -10.20 18.54 -1.50
C LYS A 255 -11.07 19.49 -0.68
N GLY A 256 -12.18 19.00 -0.13
CA GLY A 256 -13.20 19.83 0.51
C GLY A 256 -12.66 20.71 1.65
N GLN A 257 -11.86 20.15 2.55
CA GLN A 257 -11.30 20.91 3.67
C GLN A 257 -10.34 22.03 3.25
N HIS A 258 -9.62 21.86 2.14
CA HIS A 258 -8.73 22.90 1.63
C HIS A 258 -9.51 24.08 1.04
N GLN A 259 -10.59 23.81 0.33
CA GLN A 259 -11.48 24.84 -0.22
C GLN A 259 -12.14 25.65 0.91
N LEU A 260 -12.69 24.96 1.91
CA LEU A 260 -13.36 25.62 3.03
C LEU A 260 -12.39 26.45 3.88
N ARG A 261 -11.16 25.94 4.11
CA ARG A 261 -10.10 26.74 4.78
C ARG A 261 -9.73 27.99 3.98
N ASP A 262 -9.69 27.87 2.66
CA ASP A 262 -9.38 29.00 1.80
C ASP A 262 -10.48 30.07 1.88
N ASP A 263 -11.75 29.66 1.89
CA ASP A 263 -12.87 30.56 2.04
C ASP A 263 -12.89 31.21 3.42
N ASP A 264 -12.65 30.45 4.50
CA ASP A 264 -12.47 31.00 5.84
C ASP A 264 -11.34 32.04 5.87
N ASN A 265 -10.19 31.74 5.25
CA ASN A 265 -9.06 32.68 5.14
C ASN A 265 -9.45 33.96 4.40
N LYS A 266 -10.20 33.89 3.30
CA LYS A 266 -10.68 35.08 2.58
C LYS A 266 -11.55 35.96 3.46
N VAL A 267 -12.46 35.36 4.23
CA VAL A 267 -13.33 36.10 5.13
C VAL A 267 -12.51 36.74 6.25
N ASP A 268 -11.58 36.01 6.86
CA ASP A 268 -10.70 36.53 7.92
C ASP A 268 -9.88 37.73 7.43
N ILE A 269 -9.25 37.61 6.25
CA ILE A 269 -8.48 38.71 5.65
C ILE A 269 -9.38 39.91 5.34
N SER A 270 -10.58 39.67 4.80
CA SER A 270 -11.53 40.75 4.47
C SER A 270 -11.96 41.52 5.72
N ARG A 271 -12.20 40.83 6.85
CA ARG A 271 -12.52 41.48 8.13
C ARG A 271 -11.39 42.38 8.63
N MET A 272 -10.14 42.03 8.35
CA MET A 272 -8.97 42.84 8.74
C MET A 272 -8.85 44.16 7.98
N VAL A 273 -9.50 44.33 6.81
CA VAL A 273 -9.36 45.53 5.98
C VAL A 273 -10.06 46.76 6.57
N ASN A 274 -11.16 46.54 7.30
CA ASN A 274 -11.95 47.62 7.88
C ASN A 274 -11.24 48.20 9.10
N GLY A 275 -10.85 49.48 9.03
CA GLY A 275 -10.08 50.14 10.08
C GLY A 275 -8.57 49.83 10.08
N ALA A 276 -8.06 49.10 9.08
CA ALA A 276 -6.64 48.84 8.92
C ALA A 276 -5.85 50.11 8.55
N GLY A 277 -4.60 50.17 9.04
CA GLY A 277 -3.61 51.11 8.53
C GLY A 277 -3.24 50.82 7.06
N PRO A 278 -2.58 51.78 6.37
CA PRO A 278 -2.29 51.68 4.94
C PRO A 278 -1.53 50.42 4.52
N GLU A 279 -0.52 50.00 5.29
CA GLU A 279 0.32 48.85 4.97
C GLU A 279 -0.45 47.54 5.18
N LEU A 280 -1.21 47.41 6.27
CA LEU A 280 -2.06 46.24 6.50
C LEU A 280 -3.14 46.12 5.43
N LYS A 281 -3.77 47.23 5.04
CA LYS A 281 -4.78 47.25 3.98
C LYS A 281 -4.19 46.83 2.64
N LYS A 282 -3.02 47.37 2.28
CA LYS A 282 -2.31 47.01 1.04
C LYS A 282 -1.95 45.53 1.00
N ALA A 283 -1.38 45.01 2.09
CA ALA A 283 -0.96 43.60 2.18
C ALA A 283 -2.16 42.63 2.17
N ALA A 284 -3.25 42.96 2.87
CA ALA A 284 -4.48 42.17 2.89
C ALA A 284 -5.11 42.07 1.48
N LEU A 285 -5.21 43.19 0.77
CA LEU A 285 -5.76 43.20 -0.60
C LEU A 285 -4.87 42.45 -1.60
N ALA A 286 -3.56 42.49 -1.41
CA ALA A 286 -2.64 41.68 -2.22
C ALA A 286 -2.86 40.18 -1.98
N ALA A 287 -2.98 39.76 -0.72
CA ALA A 287 -3.25 38.37 -0.36
C ALA A 287 -4.60 37.86 -0.89
N LEU A 288 -5.66 38.68 -0.82
CA LEU A 288 -6.98 38.33 -1.36
C LEU A 288 -6.96 38.08 -2.87
N LYS A 289 -6.11 38.80 -3.62
CA LYS A 289 -5.95 38.64 -5.07
C LYS A 289 -4.98 37.49 -5.44
N GLY A 290 -4.26 36.95 -4.47
CA GLY A 290 -3.27 35.89 -4.65
C GLY A 290 -3.84 34.47 -4.58
N THR A 291 -2.97 33.50 -4.37
CA THR A 291 -3.32 32.08 -4.22
C THR A 291 -3.78 31.75 -2.78
N PRO A 292 -4.35 30.55 -2.54
CA PRO A 292 -4.62 30.09 -1.17
C PRO A 292 -3.40 30.15 -0.25
N GLU A 293 -2.21 29.86 -0.80
CA GLU A 293 -0.93 29.93 -0.08
C GLU A 293 -0.58 31.37 0.30
N ASP A 294 -0.81 32.34 -0.59
CA ASP A 294 -0.60 33.77 -0.28
C ASP A 294 -1.49 34.24 0.86
N ARG A 295 -2.76 33.81 0.86
CA ARG A 295 -3.72 34.10 1.94
C ARG A 295 -3.26 33.50 3.27
N ALA A 296 -2.85 32.22 3.25
CA ALA A 296 -2.33 31.56 4.44
C ALA A 296 -1.02 32.20 4.95
N ALA A 297 -0.11 32.59 4.04
CA ALA A 297 1.15 33.23 4.40
C ALA A 297 0.93 34.63 5.00
N PHE A 298 -0.01 35.39 4.44
CA PHE A 298 -0.41 36.68 4.99
C PHE A 298 -1.00 36.52 6.39
N LEU A 299 -1.95 35.61 6.60
CA LEU A 299 -2.53 35.36 7.93
C LEU A 299 -1.49 34.86 8.93
N LYS A 300 -0.54 34.01 8.51
CA LYS A 300 0.48 33.48 9.41
C LYS A 300 1.52 34.53 9.80
N THR A 301 1.95 35.37 8.87
CA THR A 301 3.12 36.26 9.07
C THR A 301 2.92 37.66 8.51
N GLY A 302 2.39 37.79 7.30
CA GLY A 302 2.27 39.07 6.59
C GLY A 302 1.46 40.13 7.34
N GLN A 303 0.39 39.74 8.04
CA GLN A 303 -0.42 40.66 8.84
C GLN A 303 0.37 41.32 9.97
N HIS A 304 1.31 40.58 10.59
CA HIS A 304 2.11 41.09 11.71
C HIS A 304 3.16 42.08 11.22
N VAL A 305 3.81 41.77 10.09
CA VAL A 305 4.77 42.68 9.45
C VAL A 305 4.09 43.97 9.03
N ALA A 306 2.90 43.87 8.42
CA ALA A 306 2.17 45.05 7.97
C ALA A 306 1.69 45.92 9.14
N ARG A 307 1.16 45.31 10.22
CA ARG A 307 0.82 46.04 11.46
C ARG A 307 2.03 46.70 12.12
N ALA A 308 3.20 46.07 12.10
CA ALA A 308 4.41 46.66 12.66
C ALA A 308 4.84 47.92 11.88
N LYS A 309 4.69 47.92 10.55
CA LYS A 309 4.94 49.09 9.72
C LYS A 309 3.92 50.20 9.94
N ASP A 310 2.64 49.85 10.01
CA ASP A 310 1.58 50.81 10.34
C ASP A 310 1.83 51.47 11.70
N LYS A 311 2.18 50.68 12.73
CA LYS A 311 2.55 51.21 14.05
C LYS A 311 3.78 52.13 13.99
N ALA A 312 4.82 51.76 13.25
CA ALA A 312 6.01 52.59 13.08
C ALA A 312 5.71 53.92 12.35
N ALA A 313 4.65 53.95 11.54
CA ALA A 313 4.16 55.14 10.83
C ALA A 313 3.12 55.96 11.62
N GLY A 314 2.80 55.59 12.87
CA GLY A 314 1.74 56.26 13.66
C GLY A 314 0.32 55.98 13.16
N HIS A 315 0.14 54.86 12.46
CA HIS A 315 -1.15 54.34 12.00
C HIS A 315 -1.60 53.15 12.85
N ASP A 316 -1.59 53.34 14.16
CA ASP A 316 -2.17 52.44 15.15
C ASP A 316 -3.70 52.45 15.00
N GLY A 317 -4.18 51.72 14.01
CA GLY A 317 -5.59 51.45 13.83
C GLY A 317 -6.18 50.89 15.12
N ASN A 318 -7.34 51.42 15.53
CA ASN A 318 -8.08 50.99 16.70
C ASN A 318 -8.13 49.46 16.79
N THR A 319 -7.39 48.89 17.73
CA THR A 319 -7.37 47.46 18.02
C THR A 319 -8.66 47.07 18.74
N GLY A 320 -9.77 47.01 17.98
CA GLY A 320 -10.97 46.28 18.37
C GLY A 320 -10.66 44.79 18.33
N GLY A 321 -10.12 44.27 19.42
CA GLY A 321 -9.85 42.85 19.59
C GLY A 321 -11.14 42.03 19.54
N SER A 322 -11.17 41.03 18.66
CA SER A 322 -11.87 39.77 18.94
C SER A 322 -10.81 38.69 19.03
N GLY A 323 -10.10 38.71 20.15
CA GLY A 323 -9.28 37.59 20.59
C GLY A 323 -10.15 36.73 21.51
N ASN A 324 -10.73 35.66 20.98
CA ASN A 324 -11.13 34.54 21.81
C ASN A 324 -9.85 33.86 22.32
N THR A 325 -9.26 34.43 23.37
CA THR A 325 -8.19 33.80 24.15
C THR A 325 -8.88 33.05 25.27
N GLY A 326 -8.64 31.74 25.33
CA GLY A 326 -9.15 30.87 26.38
C GLY A 326 -8.83 31.43 27.76
N ASN A 327 -9.87 31.48 28.60
CA ASN A 327 -9.84 31.86 29.99
C ASN A 327 -8.94 30.91 30.80
N GLY A 328 -7.91 31.47 31.42
CA GLY A 328 -7.05 30.81 32.42
C GLY A 328 -6.87 31.75 33.60
N THR A 329 -7.89 31.84 34.43
CA THR A 329 -7.91 32.57 35.70
C THR A 329 -6.91 31.99 36.70
N GLY A 330 -5.98 32.83 37.15
CA GLY A 330 -5.07 32.59 38.27
C GLY A 330 -4.74 33.91 38.95
N THR A 331 -5.70 34.42 39.72
CA THR A 331 -5.63 35.65 40.49
C THR A 331 -4.79 35.44 41.75
N GLY A 332 -3.71 36.19 41.92
CA GLY A 332 -2.92 36.26 43.15
C GLY A 332 -2.55 37.72 43.43
N SER A 333 -3.47 38.45 44.06
CA SER A 333 -3.26 39.80 44.57
C SER A 333 -2.59 39.73 45.94
N GLY A 334 -1.49 40.45 46.13
CA GLY A 334 -0.74 40.52 47.38
C GLY A 334 -0.30 41.96 47.66
N THR A 335 -1.22 42.77 48.19
CA THR A 335 -0.94 44.04 48.87
C THR A 335 -0.60 43.78 50.33
N GLY A 336 0.60 44.16 50.78
CA GLY A 336 1.02 44.11 52.18
C GLY A 336 1.32 45.51 52.70
N THR A 337 0.49 46.00 53.62
CA THR A 337 0.78 47.15 54.49
C THR A 337 0.78 46.67 55.95
N THR A 338 1.68 47.27 56.72
CA THR A 338 2.20 46.94 58.06
C THR A 338 1.27 47.15 59.26
N GLY A 339 1.48 46.31 60.30
CA GLY A 339 1.22 46.58 61.74
C GLY A 339 -0.19 46.23 62.24
N GLY A 340 -0.43 45.56 63.38
CA GLY A 340 0.39 45.00 64.45
C GLY A 340 -0.53 44.42 65.54
N VAL A 341 0.08 43.71 66.51
CA VAL A 341 -0.44 43.30 67.84
C VAL A 341 -1.20 41.96 67.97
N GLN A 342 -0.73 41.18 68.95
CA GLN A 342 -0.99 39.79 69.43
C GLN A 342 -1.76 39.86 70.81
N PRO A 343 -2.10 38.81 71.62
CA PRO A 343 -2.24 37.33 71.49
C PRO A 343 -3.59 36.72 71.98
N ALA A 344 -3.69 35.38 71.91
CA ALA A 344 -4.26 34.40 72.87
C ALA A 344 -5.33 33.47 72.24
N GLY A 345 -5.38 32.16 72.47
CA GLY A 345 -4.62 31.25 73.33
C GLY A 345 -4.95 29.77 73.03
N ALA A 346 -4.17 28.88 73.66
CA ALA A 346 -4.38 27.45 73.99
C ALA A 346 -5.42 26.61 73.19
N LYS A 347 -5.14 25.36 72.79
CA LYS A 347 -4.82 24.21 73.66
C LYS A 347 -4.63 22.94 72.80
N GLY A 348 -3.63 22.13 73.16
CA GLY A 348 -3.39 20.66 73.02
C GLY A 348 -4.08 19.81 71.93
N THR A 349 -3.60 18.64 71.52
CA THR A 349 -2.69 17.66 72.15
C THR A 349 -2.42 16.57 71.10
N GLY A 350 -1.29 15.85 71.18
CA GLY A 350 -1.19 14.49 70.63
C GLY A 350 0.01 14.27 69.73
N GLY A 351 1.17 14.04 70.33
CA GLY A 351 2.36 13.59 69.64
C GLY A 351 2.36 12.08 69.34
N ASN A 352 3.28 11.69 68.47
CA ASN A 352 4.16 10.54 68.71
C ASN A 352 5.47 10.82 67.97
N GLY A 353 6.55 10.91 68.73
CA GLY A 353 7.92 11.05 68.24
C GLY A 353 8.73 9.78 68.45
N ASN A 354 9.65 9.52 67.51
CA ASN A 354 11.01 8.99 67.67
C ASN A 354 11.63 8.97 66.24
N VAL A 355 12.56 9.84 65.79
CA VAL A 355 13.94 10.18 66.22
C VAL A 355 14.92 8.99 65.96
N THR A 356 15.44 8.81 64.72
CA THR A 356 16.78 9.22 64.12
C THR A 356 17.94 8.22 64.32
N PRO A 357 19.13 8.32 63.65
CA PRO A 357 19.47 8.76 62.27
C PRO A 357 20.60 7.92 61.58
N ALA A 358 20.88 8.20 60.29
CA ALA A 358 22.20 8.26 59.60
C ALA A 358 21.96 8.23 58.06
N GLY A 359 22.54 9.02 57.15
CA GLY A 359 23.58 10.05 57.12
C GLY A 359 24.10 10.10 55.67
N GLY A 360 24.23 11.28 55.04
CA GLY A 360 24.79 11.36 53.67
C GLY A 360 24.53 12.66 52.88
N SER A 361 25.35 13.67 53.15
CA SER A 361 25.59 15.01 52.58
C SER A 361 25.39 15.28 51.07
N GLY A 362 24.83 16.46 50.74
CA GLY A 362 24.99 17.13 49.43
C GLY A 362 24.43 18.57 49.43
N PRO A 363 25.21 19.61 49.07
CA PRO A 363 24.82 21.02 49.30
C PRO A 363 23.89 21.61 48.23
N LEU A 364 23.06 22.54 48.71
CA LEU A 364 22.10 23.36 47.98
C LEU A 364 22.79 24.57 47.32
N ALA A 365 22.43 24.90 46.08
CA ALA A 365 22.64 26.21 45.45
C ALA A 365 21.24 26.72 45.04
N SER A 366 20.64 27.67 45.76
CA SER A 366 20.89 29.13 45.76
C SER A 366 20.61 29.78 44.40
N THR A 367 19.35 30.16 44.20
CA THR A 367 18.92 31.07 43.12
C THR A 367 19.01 32.50 43.62
N GLY A 368 20.00 33.25 43.13
CA GLY A 368 20.10 34.70 43.29
C GLY A 368 19.47 35.42 42.11
N ALA A 369 18.65 36.43 42.40
CA ALA A 369 18.06 37.37 41.44
C ALA A 369 18.84 38.70 41.40
N GLY A 370 18.69 39.43 40.29
CA GLY A 370 19.06 40.86 40.10
C GLY A 370 20.43 41.07 39.45
N SER A 371 20.67 42.03 38.55
CA SER A 371 19.90 43.21 38.12
C SER A 371 20.59 43.84 36.89
N GLU A 372 19.77 44.35 35.97
CA GLU A 372 19.92 45.52 35.08
C GLU A 372 21.26 45.87 34.41
N THR A 373 21.23 46.15 33.10
CA THR A 373 21.51 47.51 32.56
C THR A 373 21.27 47.58 31.04
N TRP A 374 20.57 48.64 30.63
CA TRP A 374 20.33 49.05 29.25
C TRP A 374 21.58 49.67 28.63
N ILE A 375 21.96 49.27 27.40
CA ILE A 375 22.76 50.12 26.50
C ILE A 375 22.26 49.97 25.07
N ALA A 376 21.84 51.09 24.50
CA ALA A 376 21.57 51.33 23.09
C ALA A 376 22.86 51.74 22.35
N GLY A 377 22.94 51.44 21.05
CA GLY A 377 23.99 51.95 20.14
C GLY A 377 24.14 51.07 18.90
N THR A 378 23.41 51.33 17.81
CA THR A 378 23.82 52.09 16.60
C THR A 378 24.82 51.36 15.68
N GLY A 379 24.40 51.10 14.44
CA GLY A 379 25.29 50.74 13.32
C GLY A 379 24.57 49.97 12.21
N ALA A 380 24.62 50.48 10.97
CA ALA A 380 23.68 50.21 9.88
C ALA A 380 24.28 49.42 8.68
N ALA A 381 23.39 49.07 7.73
CA ALA A 381 23.61 48.60 6.34
C ALA A 381 24.07 47.13 6.16
N ALA A 382 23.57 46.31 5.22
CA ALA A 382 22.84 46.55 3.98
C ALA A 382 21.97 45.33 3.58
N LEU A 383 20.76 45.57 3.05
CA LEU A 383 20.08 44.62 2.16
C LEU A 383 19.71 45.38 0.88
N ALA A 384 20.62 45.30 -0.09
CA ALA A 384 20.38 45.73 -1.45
C ALA A 384 19.51 44.71 -2.20
N ALA A 385 18.82 45.24 -3.20
CA ALA A 385 17.84 44.61 -4.05
C ALA A 385 18.31 43.32 -4.74
N GLY A 386 17.37 42.39 -4.93
CA GLY A 386 17.45 41.30 -5.88
C GLY A 386 16.08 41.07 -6.50
N ALA A 387 15.75 41.86 -7.53
CA ALA A 387 14.64 41.59 -8.42
C ALA A 387 15.07 40.60 -9.51
N GLY A 388 14.23 39.59 -9.74
CA GLY A 388 13.96 38.94 -11.03
C GLY A 388 15.08 38.20 -11.77
N LEU A 389 14.90 36.88 -11.97
CA LEU A 389 14.91 36.30 -13.32
C LEU A 389 14.23 34.92 -13.34
N VAL A 390 13.10 34.82 -14.04
CA VAL A 390 12.50 33.56 -14.50
C VAL A 390 13.04 33.28 -15.90
N ILE A 391 13.79 32.20 -16.08
CA ILE A 391 14.08 31.64 -17.40
C ILE A 391 13.20 30.42 -17.59
N ALA A 392 12.13 30.61 -18.34
CA ALA A 392 11.36 29.53 -18.92
C ALA A 392 12.13 28.95 -20.11
N ASN A 393 12.38 27.64 -20.09
CA ASN A 393 12.85 26.92 -21.26
C ASN A 393 12.13 25.59 -21.37
N ARG A 394 11.05 25.53 -22.16
CA ARG A 394 10.75 24.27 -22.87
C ARG A 394 10.14 24.54 -24.23
N ARG A 395 11.00 24.30 -25.21
CA ARG A 395 10.77 24.34 -26.65
C ARG A 395 9.60 23.45 -27.08
N ARG A 396 8.86 24.01 -28.03
CA ARG A 396 8.00 23.34 -29.00
C ARG A 396 8.88 22.56 -30.00
N ARG A 397 8.59 21.26 -30.21
CA ARG A 397 8.72 20.52 -31.48
C ARG A 397 7.40 19.74 -31.57
N ALA A 398 6.47 20.02 -32.49
CA ALA A 398 6.54 19.82 -33.94
C ALA A 398 6.85 18.36 -34.32
N SER A 399 5.78 17.59 -34.55
CA SER A 399 5.63 16.49 -35.50
C SER A 399 4.12 16.48 -35.80
N ALA A 400 3.73 16.93 -37.00
CA ALA A 400 3.50 16.08 -38.17
C ALA A 400 2.16 15.33 -38.04
N GLU A 401 1.18 15.74 -38.84
CA GLU A 401 0.10 14.99 -39.49
C GLU A 401 -1.14 15.87 -39.68
N GLY A 402 -1.57 16.05 -40.94
CA GLY A 402 -2.77 16.79 -41.36
C GLY A 402 -2.48 17.95 -42.29
#